data_AF-A0A396GZ10-F1
#
_entry.id   AF-A0A396GZ10-F1
#
_cell.length_a   1.000
_cell.length_b   1.000
_cell.length_c   1.000
_cell.angle_alpha   90.00
_cell.angle_beta   90.00
_cell.angle_gamma   90.00
#
_symmetry.space_group_name_H-M   'P 1'
#
loop_
_entity.id
_entity.type
_entity.pdbx_description
1 polymer ?
#
loop_
_entity_poly.entity_id
_entity_poly.type
_entity_poly.pdbx_seq_one_letter_code
_entity_poly.pdbx_strand_id
1 'polypeptide(L)'
;MEVNNGKEKEESDEIVVKVVRRKSNKQILFIEAEEDFADFVFSFLTFPLGGVLLMHEGFSSLSCIDNLYKSVTELSSEKWLRSQYFKNLLTNPSISMQSELTNQILPIPYNNYKEKYIFPCSLL
;
A
#
# COMPACT_ATOMS: atom_id res chain seq x y z
N MET A 1 -11.39 15.14 51.04
CA MET A 1 -11.11 15.77 49.74
C MET A 1 -9.85 15.10 49.24
N GLU A 2 -9.98 14.16 48.31
CA GLU A 2 -8.81 13.60 47.63
C GLU A 2 -9.04 13.76 46.14
N VAL A 3 -8.01 14.31 45.52
CA VAL A 3 -7.96 14.85 44.17
C VAL A 3 -7.84 13.69 43.19
N ASN A 4 -8.67 13.72 42.14
CA ASN A 4 -8.56 12.84 40.98
C ASN A 4 -7.23 13.10 40.27
N ASN A 5 -6.33 12.12 40.25
CA ASN A 5 -5.35 12.04 39.16
C ASN A 5 -5.99 11.23 38.03
N GLY A 6 -6.38 11.95 36.98
CA GLY A 6 -6.80 11.36 35.72
C GLY A 6 -5.74 10.37 35.25
N LYS A 7 -6.17 9.14 34.96
CA LYS A 7 -5.36 8.23 34.17
C LYS A 7 -5.33 8.81 32.77
N GLU A 8 -4.22 9.43 32.41
CA GLU A 8 -3.84 9.61 31.01
C GLU A 8 -3.95 8.23 30.36
N LYS A 9 -4.90 8.09 29.44
CA LYS A 9 -4.95 6.92 28.56
C LYS A 9 -3.75 7.06 27.64
N GLU A 10 -2.81 6.13 27.74
CA GLU A 10 -1.89 5.86 26.65
C GLU A 10 -2.74 5.69 25.38
N GLU A 11 -2.49 6.54 24.39
CA GLU A 11 -3.12 6.48 23.08
C GLU A 11 -2.58 5.23 22.38
N SER A 12 -3.28 4.12 22.52
CA SER A 12 -3.00 2.89 21.78
C SER A 12 -3.56 3.04 20.36
N ASP A 13 -2.72 2.87 19.34
CA ASP A 13 -3.11 2.75 17.91
C ASP A 13 -3.91 1.46 17.65
N GLU A 14 -4.97 1.21 18.40
CA GLU A 14 -5.82 0.03 18.28
C GLU A 14 -7.04 0.35 17.42
N ILE A 15 -7.10 -0.26 16.23
CA ILE A 15 -8.27 -0.17 15.36
C ILE A 15 -9.33 -1.15 15.86
N VAL A 16 -10.47 -0.62 16.32
CA VAL A 16 -11.57 -1.43 16.87
C VAL A 16 -12.66 -1.64 15.82
N VAL A 17 -12.99 -2.90 15.54
CA VAL A 17 -13.97 -3.28 14.52
C VAL A 17 -15.06 -4.17 15.12
N LYS A 18 -16.32 -3.82 14.92
CA LYS A 18 -17.46 -4.65 15.30
C LYS A 18 -17.88 -5.53 14.12
N VAL A 19 -17.85 -6.85 14.34
CA VAL A 19 -18.23 -7.84 13.32
C VAL A 19 -19.57 -8.48 13.68
N VAL A 20 -20.56 -8.31 12.81
CA VAL A 20 -21.85 -9.00 12.92
C VAL A 20 -21.80 -10.27 12.08
N ARG A 21 -21.94 -11.43 12.72
CA ARG A 21 -21.93 -12.74 12.04
C ARG A 21 -23.19 -13.56 12.30
N ARG A 22 -23.57 -14.37 11.33
CA ARG A 22 -24.66 -15.34 11.43
C ARG A 22 -24.24 -16.50 12.34
N LYS A 23 -25.03 -16.80 13.39
CA LYS A 23 -24.67 -17.83 14.37
C LYS A 23 -24.54 -19.24 13.78
N SER A 24 -25.39 -19.60 12.82
CA SER A 24 -25.51 -20.96 12.29
C SER A 24 -24.30 -21.41 11.47
N ASN A 25 -23.78 -20.54 10.60
CA ASN A 25 -22.66 -20.85 9.70
C ASN A 25 -21.44 -19.94 9.90
N LYS A 26 -21.45 -19.09 10.94
CA LYS A 26 -20.40 -18.11 11.28
C LYS A 26 -20.08 -17.11 10.15
N GLN A 27 -20.91 -17.02 9.12
CA GLN A 27 -20.73 -16.10 8.01
C GLN A 27 -20.81 -14.65 8.50
N ILE A 28 -19.84 -13.82 8.11
CA ILE A 28 -19.86 -12.37 8.38
C ILE A 28 -20.96 -11.75 7.52
N LEU A 29 -21.84 -10.98 8.16
CA LEU A 29 -22.93 -10.27 7.49
C LEU A 29 -22.56 -8.81 7.27
N PHE A 30 -22.03 -8.15 8.32
CA PHE A 30 -21.67 -6.74 8.29
C PHE A 30 -20.48 -6.47 9.20
N ILE A 31 -19.76 -5.41 8.88
CA ILE A 31 -18.67 -4.86 9.69
C ILE A 31 -19.01 -3.38 9.94
N GLU A 32 -18.99 -2.97 11.19
CA GLU A 32 -19.10 -1.57 11.62
C GLU A 32 -17.74 -1.16 12.17
N ALA A 33 -17.16 -0.11 11.61
CA ALA A 33 -15.85 0.40 11.96
C ALA A 33 -15.81 1.92 11.75
N GLU A 34 -14.82 2.56 12.37
CA GLU A 34 -14.60 4.00 12.27
C GLU A 34 -13.68 4.35 11.07
N GLU A 35 -13.36 5.63 10.94
CA GLU A 35 -12.58 6.19 9.81
C GLU A 35 -11.18 5.55 9.70
N ASP A 36 -10.54 5.30 10.83
CA ASP A 36 -9.24 4.66 10.95
C ASP A 36 -9.15 3.30 10.24
N PHE A 37 -10.19 2.48 10.34
CA PHE A 37 -10.29 1.21 9.64
C PHE A 37 -10.48 1.40 8.14
N ALA A 38 -11.29 2.39 7.73
CA ALA A 38 -11.50 2.68 6.32
C ALA A 38 -10.19 3.14 5.68
N ASP A 39 -9.47 4.07 6.31
CA ASP A 39 -8.15 4.53 5.89
C ASP A 39 -7.14 3.38 5.83
N PHE A 40 -7.16 2.50 6.84
CA PHE A 40 -6.36 1.28 6.84
C PHE A 40 -6.68 0.37 5.65
N VAL A 41 -7.95 0.16 5.28
CA VAL A 41 -8.30 -0.67 4.11
C VAL A 41 -7.91 0.02 2.81
N PHE A 42 -8.19 1.31 2.68
CA PHE A 42 -7.83 2.08 1.50
C PHE A 42 -6.31 2.22 1.34
N SER A 43 -5.55 2.07 2.43
CA SER A 43 -4.09 2.02 2.38
C SER A 43 -3.56 0.99 1.42
N PHE A 44 -4.19 -0.19 1.38
CA PHE A 44 -3.77 -1.26 0.50
C PHE A 44 -3.86 -0.88 -0.98
N LEU A 45 -4.79 0.00 -1.34
CA LEU A 45 -4.97 0.49 -2.71
C LEU A 45 -3.89 1.50 -3.12
N THR A 46 -3.20 2.09 -2.15
CA THR A 46 -2.09 3.03 -2.40
C THR A 46 -0.77 2.31 -2.65
N PHE A 47 -0.67 1.02 -2.30
CA PHE A 47 0.55 0.27 -2.52
C PHE A 47 0.77 0.01 -4.00
N PRO A 48 1.95 0.37 -4.53
CA PRO A 48 2.24 0.09 -5.93
C PRO A 48 2.37 -1.42 -6.10
N LEU A 49 1.55 -2.00 -6.97
CA LEU A 49 1.45 -3.44 -7.16
C LEU A 49 2.82 -4.10 -7.46
N GLY A 50 3.68 -3.41 -8.24
CA GLY A 50 5.04 -3.89 -8.51
C GLY A 50 5.93 -3.98 -7.26
N GLY A 51 5.74 -3.10 -6.28
CA GLY A 51 6.51 -3.09 -5.03
C GLY A 51 6.07 -4.23 -4.10
N VAL A 52 4.75 -4.44 -3.99
CA VAL A 52 4.20 -5.60 -3.26
C VAL A 52 4.68 -6.90 -3.88
N LEU A 53 4.69 -6.98 -5.21
CA LEU A 53 5.09 -8.18 -5.92
C LEU A 53 6.60 -8.46 -5.83
N LEU A 54 7.42 -7.41 -5.81
CA LEU A 54 8.85 -7.54 -5.53
C LEU A 54 9.11 -8.16 -4.15
N MET A 55 8.35 -7.76 -3.12
CA MET A 55 8.43 -8.36 -1.78
C MET A 55 8.01 -9.85 -1.79
N HIS A 56 7.18 -10.22 -2.73
CA HIS A 56 6.66 -11.58 -2.92
C HIS A 56 7.42 -12.36 -4.01
N GLU A 57 8.63 -11.92 -4.37
CA GLU A 57 9.51 -12.56 -5.37
C GLU A 57 8.86 -12.79 -6.75
N GLY A 58 7.85 -11.98 -7.11
CA GLY A 58 7.12 -12.15 -8.37
C GLY A 58 5.83 -12.97 -8.29
N PHE A 59 5.40 -13.41 -7.08
CA PHE A 59 4.22 -14.25 -6.90
C PHE A 59 3.06 -13.55 -6.18
N SER A 60 2.05 -13.11 -6.92
CA SER A 60 0.87 -12.41 -6.41
C SER A 60 -0.32 -13.32 -6.08
N SER A 61 -0.22 -14.63 -6.34
CA SER A 61 -1.33 -15.60 -6.42
C SER A 61 -2.32 -15.37 -7.58
N LEU A 62 -2.14 -14.29 -8.35
CA LEU A 62 -2.94 -13.91 -9.51
C LEU A 62 -2.06 -13.98 -10.76
N SER A 63 -2.26 -15.02 -11.58
CA SER A 63 -1.39 -15.30 -12.73
C SER A 63 -1.28 -14.14 -13.74
N CYS A 64 -2.32 -13.33 -13.90
CA CYS A 64 -2.30 -12.17 -14.78
C CYS A 64 -1.31 -11.09 -14.30
N ILE A 65 -1.22 -10.90 -12.99
CA ILE A 65 -0.31 -9.93 -12.38
C ILE A 65 1.12 -10.45 -12.44
N ASP A 66 1.33 -11.75 -12.17
CA ASP A 66 2.64 -12.40 -12.28
C ASP A 66 3.18 -12.30 -13.71
N ASN A 67 2.31 -12.55 -14.70
CA ASN A 67 2.65 -12.44 -16.12
C ASN A 67 2.98 -11.00 -16.52
N LEU A 68 2.23 -10.01 -16.03
CA LEU A 68 2.52 -8.60 -16.29
C LEU A 68 3.89 -8.22 -15.75
N TYR A 69 4.18 -8.58 -14.49
CA TYR A 69 5.47 -8.30 -13.87
C TYR A 69 6.63 -8.97 -14.61
N LYS A 70 6.48 -10.25 -14.95
CA LYS A 70 7.44 -11.00 -15.76
C LYS A 70 7.68 -10.34 -17.13
N SER A 71 6.62 -9.86 -17.78
CA SER A 71 6.75 -9.18 -19.07
C SER A 71 7.60 -7.91 -18.96
N VAL A 72 7.44 -7.15 -17.87
CA VAL A 72 8.24 -5.95 -17.61
C VAL A 72 9.68 -6.31 -17.25
N THR A 73 9.92 -7.36 -16.45
CA THR A 73 11.29 -7.78 -16.07
C THR A 73 12.06 -8.38 -17.25
N GLU A 74 11.39 -9.02 -18.21
CA GLU A 74 12.00 -9.55 -19.44
C GLU A 74 12.12 -8.51 -20.56
N LEU A 75 11.43 -7.37 -20.44
CA LEU A 75 11.44 -6.31 -21.45
C LEU A 75 12.85 -5.73 -21.68
N SER A 76 13.30 -5.67 -22.94
CA SER A 76 14.58 -5.04 -23.28
C SER A 76 14.53 -3.54 -23.00
N SER A 77 15.39 -3.09 -22.08
CA SER A 77 15.45 -1.68 -21.68
C SER A 77 16.08 -0.78 -22.74
N GLU A 78 16.90 -1.32 -23.63
CA GLU A 78 17.54 -0.56 -24.72
C GLU A 78 16.60 -0.34 -25.91
N LYS A 79 15.66 -1.27 -26.12
CA LYS A 79 14.77 -1.28 -27.28
C LYS A 79 13.42 -0.61 -27.02
N TRP A 80 12.88 -0.79 -25.81
CA TRP A 80 11.49 -0.42 -25.51
C TRP A 80 11.36 0.59 -24.37
N LEU A 81 12.43 0.83 -23.62
CA LEU A 81 12.46 1.82 -22.55
C LEU A 81 13.53 2.86 -22.85
N ARG A 82 13.44 4.02 -22.21
CA ARG A 82 14.43 5.08 -22.38
C ARG A 82 15.78 4.75 -21.73
N SER A 83 15.76 3.91 -20.69
CA SER A 83 16.95 3.43 -19.99
C SER A 83 16.62 2.30 -19.00
N GLN A 84 17.65 1.63 -18.50
CA GLN A 84 17.53 0.67 -17.39
C GLN A 84 16.92 1.29 -16.13
N TYR A 85 17.12 2.59 -15.91
CA TYR A 85 16.51 3.30 -14.79
C TYR A 85 14.98 3.22 -14.79
N PHE A 86 14.34 3.40 -15.94
CA PHE A 86 12.87 3.28 -16.06
C PHE A 86 12.39 1.86 -15.82
N LYS A 87 13.16 0.85 -16.24
CA LYS A 87 12.85 -0.54 -15.96
C LYS A 87 12.82 -0.80 -14.46
N ASN A 88 13.86 -0.34 -13.76
CA ASN A 88 13.95 -0.47 -12.31
C ASN A 88 12.82 0.27 -11.59
N LEU A 89 12.38 1.43 -12.10
CA LEU A 89 11.24 2.17 -11.55
C LEU A 89 9.91 1.41 -11.69
N LEU A 90 9.71 0.67 -12.79
CA LEU A 90 8.51 -0.14 -13.02
C LEU A 90 8.51 -1.45 -12.21
N THR A 91 9.69 -2.05 -12.01
CA THR A 91 9.82 -3.32 -11.27
C THR A 91 9.99 -3.14 -9.77
N ASN A 92 10.42 -1.96 -9.32
CA ASN A 92 10.56 -1.60 -7.91
C ASN A 92 9.98 -0.21 -7.63
N PRO A 93 8.65 -0.04 -7.81
CA PRO A 93 8.00 1.21 -7.52
C PRO A 93 7.93 1.46 -6.01
N SER A 94 8.25 2.68 -5.60
CA SER A 94 8.06 3.15 -4.22
C SER A 94 6.69 3.74 -4.00
N ILE A 95 6.23 3.72 -2.75
CA ILE A 95 5.03 4.47 -2.34
C ILE A 95 5.28 5.96 -2.57
N SER A 96 4.34 6.64 -3.23
CA SER A 96 4.39 8.07 -3.42
C SER A 96 4.20 8.79 -2.09
N MET A 97 5.01 9.80 -1.81
CA MET A 97 4.91 10.60 -0.58
C MET A 97 3.54 11.24 -0.35
N GLN A 98 2.79 11.45 -1.43
CA GLN A 98 1.55 12.22 -1.48
C GLN A 98 0.38 11.52 -0.81
N SER A 99 0.50 10.22 -0.52
CA SER A 99 -0.40 9.57 0.41
C SER A 99 0.09 9.91 1.81
N GLU A 100 -0.57 10.88 2.46
CA GLU A 100 -0.46 11.18 3.90
C GLU A 100 -0.99 10.02 4.74
N LEU A 101 -0.52 8.80 4.45
CA LEU A 101 -0.87 7.62 5.19
C LEU A 101 0.01 7.56 6.43
N THR A 102 -0.54 8.03 7.53
CA THR A 102 -0.12 7.60 8.85
C THR A 102 -0.49 6.12 8.98
N ASN A 103 0.45 5.26 9.43
CA ASN A 103 0.24 3.81 9.70
C ASN A 103 0.40 2.85 8.49
N GLN A 104 1.48 2.98 7.72
CA GLN A 104 1.82 1.99 6.69
C GLN A 104 2.13 0.61 7.29
N ILE A 105 1.35 -0.40 6.89
CA ILE A 105 1.44 -1.78 7.39
C ILE A 105 2.57 -2.57 6.72
N LEU A 106 2.86 -2.24 5.46
CA LEU A 106 3.91 -2.90 4.69
C LEU A 106 5.22 -2.10 4.77
N PRO A 107 6.39 -2.76 4.92
CA PRO A 107 7.68 -2.09 5.02
C PRO A 107 8.19 -1.64 3.64
N ILE A 108 7.36 -0.92 2.87
CA ILE A 108 7.74 -0.44 1.55
C ILE A 108 8.53 0.86 1.74
N PRO A 109 9.76 0.96 1.22
CA PRO A 109 10.58 2.14 1.40
C PRO A 109 9.90 3.36 0.76
N TYR A 110 9.80 4.39 1.59
CA TYR A 110 9.33 5.71 1.18
C TYR A 110 10.41 6.38 0.33
N ASN A 111 10.07 6.84 -0.87
CA ASN A 111 11.02 7.63 -1.64
C ASN A 111 10.75 9.12 -1.47
N ASN A 112 11.74 9.84 -0.95
CA ASN A 112 11.77 11.30 -0.86
C ASN A 112 12.00 11.97 -2.23
N TYR A 113 11.24 11.56 -3.26
CA TYR A 113 11.22 12.28 -4.54
C TYR A 113 10.32 13.52 -4.42
N LYS A 114 10.62 14.42 -3.48
CA LYS A 114 10.13 15.78 -3.57
C LYS A 114 10.78 16.41 -4.82
N GLU A 115 9.94 16.68 -5.81
CA GLU A 115 10.09 17.72 -6.85
C GLU A 115 10.99 17.52 -8.08
N LYS A 116 11.80 16.47 -8.26
CA LYS A 116 12.71 16.49 -9.42
C LYS A 116 12.15 16.07 -10.77
N TYR A 117 11.02 15.37 -10.84
CA TYR A 117 10.45 14.91 -12.12
C TYR A 117 8.92 14.88 -12.08
N ILE A 118 8.29 16.05 -12.01
CA ILE A 118 6.99 16.23 -12.65
C ILE A 118 7.24 15.95 -14.13
N PHE A 119 6.67 14.88 -14.69
CA PHE A 119 6.67 14.67 -16.13
C PHE A 119 5.64 15.63 -16.73
N PRO A 120 6.05 16.75 -17.37
CA PRO A 120 5.08 17.47 -18.18
C PRO A 120 4.62 16.54 -19.29
N CYS A 121 3.31 16.45 -19.52
CA CYS A 121 2.69 15.70 -20.62
C CYS A 121 3.20 16.11 -22.01
N SER A 122 4.07 17.11 -22.12
CA SER A 122 4.68 17.60 -23.36
C SER A 122 5.93 16.84 -23.81
N LEU A 123 6.27 15.70 -23.19
CA LEU A 123 7.42 14.85 -23.57
C LEU A 123 7.05 13.38 -23.85
N LEU A 124 5.76 13.08 -24.00
CA LEU A 124 5.25 11.89 -24.68
C LEU A 124 4.97 12.24 -26.14
#